data_AF-A0A0J6ST30-F1
#
_entry.id   AF-A0A0J6ST30-F1
#
_cell.length_a   1.000
_cell.length_b   1.000
_cell.length_c   1.000
_cell.angle_alpha   90.00
_cell.angle_beta   90.00
_cell.angle_gamma   90.00
#
_symmetry.space_group_name_H-M   'P 1'
#
loop_
_entity.id
_entity.type
_entity.pdbx_description
1 polymer ?
#
loop_
_entity_poly.entity_id
_entity_poly.type
_entity_poly.pdbx_seq_one_letter_code
_entity_poly.pdbx_strand_id
1 'polypeptide(L)'
;MEIAAPLTLRATLEGLVPAERARTLFLPALAGAPEALFDLLALLPVCDVNGGLTACLAAGAIGDGPAPVAALFCVDPFLRVPDLAEVLLAAGLRRVANYPSIQTVDGETGRTIAAVGYGPQEEIATLLRLRAAGLEPVGCAASAGFAAALAAAGIAPVLAIPALGSGCRTFAPFTRAPFTR
;
A
#
# COMPACT_ATOMS: atom_id res chain seq x y z
N MET A 1 15.42 -14.18 -12.75
CA MET A 1 14.40 -13.26 -12.22
C MET A 1 14.28 -13.56 -10.74
N GLU A 2 14.89 -12.74 -9.90
CA GLU A 2 14.88 -12.93 -8.44
C GLU A 2 13.46 -12.69 -7.93
N ILE A 3 12.90 -13.63 -7.18
CA ILE A 3 11.55 -13.51 -6.61
C ILE A 3 11.66 -12.49 -5.48
N ALA A 4 10.94 -11.37 -5.57
CA ALA A 4 10.92 -10.37 -4.51
C ALA A 4 10.52 -11.02 -3.17
N ALA A 5 11.21 -10.68 -2.09
CA ALA A 5 10.84 -11.20 -0.77
C ALA A 5 9.44 -10.69 -0.36
N PRO A 6 8.65 -11.47 0.39
CA PRO A 6 7.35 -11.03 0.85
C PRO A 6 7.48 -9.81 1.78
N LEU A 7 6.45 -8.96 1.79
CA LEU A 7 6.33 -7.84 2.74
C LEU A 7 5.33 -8.18 3.86
N THR A 8 5.60 -7.70 5.08
CA THR A 8 4.71 -7.88 6.23
C THR A 8 4.06 -6.55 6.61
N LEU A 9 2.74 -6.53 6.79
CA LEU A 9 2.01 -5.35 7.28
C LEU A 9 2.37 -5.07 8.74
N ARG A 10 2.77 -3.83 9.04
CA ARG A 10 3.00 -3.36 10.42
C ARG A 10 2.50 -1.93 10.61
N ALA A 11 1.93 -1.68 11.79
CA ALA A 11 1.57 -0.33 12.23
C ALA A 11 2.67 0.37 13.05
N THR A 12 3.67 -0.38 13.51
CA THR A 12 4.85 0.15 14.23
C THR A 12 6.12 -0.49 13.67
N LEU A 13 7.23 0.25 13.73
CA LEU A 13 8.57 -0.23 13.39
C LEU A 13 9.40 -0.57 14.62
N GLU A 14 8.88 -0.29 15.81
CA GLU A 14 9.57 -0.51 17.08
C GLU A 14 9.93 -2.00 17.27
N GLY A 15 11.17 -2.25 17.70
CA GLY A 15 11.66 -3.61 17.96
C GLY A 15 11.99 -4.45 16.73
N LEU A 16 11.78 -3.95 15.51
CA LEU A 16 12.13 -4.68 14.29
C LEU A 16 13.64 -4.59 14.02
N VAL A 17 14.25 -5.72 13.63
CA VAL A 17 15.64 -5.69 13.17
C VAL A 17 15.72 -5.08 11.75
N PRO A 18 16.89 -4.56 11.31
CA PRO A 18 17.02 -3.87 10.02
C PRO A 18 16.49 -4.64 8.81
N ALA A 19 16.68 -5.96 8.78
CA ALA A 19 16.23 -6.81 7.67
C ALA A 19 14.70 -6.97 7.62
N GLU A 20 14.02 -6.98 8.77
CA GLU A 20 12.56 -7.07 8.86
C GLU A 20 11.92 -5.72 8.51
N ARG A 21 12.55 -4.65 8.99
CA ARG A 21 12.14 -3.27 8.69
C ARG A 21 12.16 -3.00 7.18
N ALA A 22 13.20 -3.44 6.48
CA ALA A 22 13.29 -3.35 5.02
C ALA A 22 12.19 -4.15 4.26
N ARG A 23 11.57 -5.13 4.92
CA ARG A 23 10.49 -5.99 4.39
C ARG A 23 9.13 -5.63 4.99
N THR A 24 8.99 -4.45 5.55
CA THR A 24 7.75 -4.01 6.18
C THR A 24 6.95 -3.13 5.21
N LEU A 25 5.66 -3.45 5.08
CA LEU A 25 4.66 -2.53 4.55
C LEU A 25 4.11 -1.75 5.75
N PHE A 26 4.46 -0.47 5.82
CA PHE A 26 4.25 0.36 7.00
C PHE A 26 2.97 1.20 6.87
N LEU A 27 2.01 0.96 7.77
CA LEU A 27 0.71 1.63 7.82
C LEU A 27 0.41 2.11 9.26
N PRO A 28 1.02 3.23 9.70
CA PRO A 28 0.93 3.69 11.09
C PRO A 28 -0.46 4.19 11.51
N ALA A 29 -1.35 4.48 10.55
CA ALA A 29 -2.74 4.86 10.83
C ALA A 29 -3.53 3.77 11.60
N LEU A 30 -3.03 2.52 11.60
CA LEU A 30 -3.61 1.41 12.36
C LEU A 30 -2.95 1.20 13.72
N ALA A 31 -2.05 2.07 14.16
CA ALA A 31 -1.38 1.94 15.45
C ALA A 31 -2.42 1.92 16.59
N GLY A 32 -2.30 0.94 17.49
CA GLY A 32 -3.23 0.73 18.60
C GLY A 32 -4.48 -0.08 18.25
N ALA A 33 -4.73 -0.42 16.98
CA ALA A 33 -5.80 -1.33 16.61
C ALA A 33 -5.38 -2.81 16.77
N PRO A 34 -6.33 -3.73 17.03
CA PRO A 34 -6.06 -5.16 16.96
C PRO A 34 -5.62 -5.57 15.55
N GLU A 35 -4.49 -6.27 15.42
CA GLU A 35 -3.96 -6.66 14.10
C GLU A 35 -4.94 -7.49 13.27
N ALA A 36 -5.78 -8.29 13.92
CA ALA A 36 -6.84 -9.08 13.27
C ALA A 36 -7.88 -8.23 12.52
N LEU A 37 -7.94 -6.92 12.80
CA LEU A 37 -8.90 -5.99 12.20
C LEU A 37 -8.26 -5.05 11.17
N PHE A 38 -6.95 -5.15 10.91
CA PHE A 38 -6.24 -4.20 10.05
C PHE A 38 -6.85 -4.06 8.66
N ASP A 39 -7.14 -5.18 7.99
CA ASP A 39 -7.71 -5.18 6.63
C ASP A 39 -9.07 -4.48 6.59
N LEU A 40 -9.89 -4.66 7.65
CA LEU A 40 -11.20 -4.02 7.77
C LEU A 40 -11.05 -2.53 8.07
N LEU A 41 -10.28 -2.18 9.09
CA LEU A 41 -10.15 -0.80 9.57
C LEU A 41 -9.51 0.12 8.53
N ALA A 42 -8.56 -0.40 7.74
CA ALA A 42 -7.91 0.37 6.68
C ALA A 42 -8.89 0.83 5.58
N LEU A 43 -10.00 0.13 5.36
CA LEU A 43 -11.00 0.47 4.35
C LEU A 43 -12.17 1.28 4.90
N LEU A 44 -12.34 1.33 6.22
CA LEU A 44 -13.42 2.07 6.84
C LEU A 44 -13.04 3.55 6.93
N PRO A 45 -14.02 4.48 6.85
CA PRO A 45 -13.80 5.92 7.00
C PRO A 45 -13.59 6.31 8.49
N VAL A 46 -12.77 5.53 9.20
CA VAL A 46 -12.46 5.67 10.62
C VAL A 46 -11.00 6.06 10.85
N CYS A 47 -10.16 5.91 9.83
CA CYS A 47 -8.75 6.29 9.87
C CYS A 47 -8.40 7.16 8.65
N ASP A 48 -7.63 8.22 8.91
CA ASP A 48 -6.93 8.96 7.87
C ASP A 48 -5.59 8.27 7.63
N VAL A 49 -5.55 7.41 6.60
CA VAL A 49 -4.38 6.59 6.27
C VAL A 49 -3.15 7.47 5.96
N ASN A 50 -3.33 8.44 5.07
CA ASN A 50 -2.22 9.27 4.58
C ASN A 50 -1.83 10.30 5.64
N GLY A 51 -2.80 10.92 6.31
CA GLY A 51 -2.58 11.83 7.43
C GLY A 51 -1.86 11.15 8.61
N GLY A 52 -2.28 9.92 8.96
CA GLY A 52 -1.61 9.12 9.99
C GLY A 52 -0.14 8.83 9.65
N LEU A 53 0.17 8.53 8.38
CA LEU A 53 1.54 8.36 7.91
C LEU A 53 2.33 9.68 8.04
N THR A 54 1.83 10.78 7.51
CA THR A 54 2.54 12.07 7.57
C THR A 54 2.77 12.57 9.01
N ALA A 55 1.81 12.39 9.90
CA ALA A 55 1.95 12.71 11.32
C ALA A 55 3.04 11.86 12.00
N CYS A 56 3.08 10.56 11.69
CA CYS A 56 4.09 9.64 12.17
C CYS A 56 5.51 10.03 11.69
N LEU A 57 5.62 10.46 10.42
CA LEU A 57 6.88 10.96 9.85
C LEU A 57 7.34 12.26 10.49
N ALA A 58 6.42 13.20 10.73
CA ALA A 58 6.72 14.45 11.42
C ALA A 58 7.21 14.22 12.86
N ALA A 59 6.77 13.13 13.51
CA ALA A 59 7.26 12.71 14.81
C ALA A 59 8.62 11.97 14.77
N GLY A 60 9.23 11.80 13.59
CA GLY A 60 10.54 11.16 13.44
C GLY A 60 10.52 9.63 13.54
N ALA A 61 9.36 8.99 13.36
CA ALA A 61 9.18 7.55 13.61
C ALA A 61 9.98 6.61 12.68
N ILE A 62 10.59 7.12 11.61
CA ILE A 62 11.53 6.33 10.82
C ILE A 62 12.85 6.22 11.61
N GLY A 63 13.50 7.30 12.01
CA GLY A 63 14.83 7.21 12.62
C GLY A 63 15.85 6.50 11.71
N ASP A 64 16.88 5.90 12.30
CA ASP A 64 17.99 5.34 11.54
C ASP A 64 17.75 3.89 11.07
N GLY A 65 18.31 3.56 9.90
CA GLY A 65 18.30 2.20 9.32
C GLY A 65 17.51 2.07 8.02
N PRO A 66 17.32 0.82 7.53
CA PRO A 66 16.64 0.58 6.26
C PRO A 66 15.19 1.06 6.28
N ALA A 67 14.81 1.83 5.27
CA ALA A 67 13.46 2.34 5.11
C ALA A 67 12.44 1.23 4.78
N PRO A 68 11.27 1.18 5.45
CA PRO A 68 10.16 0.33 5.04
C PRO A 68 9.54 0.81 3.72
N VAL A 69 8.51 0.09 3.24
CA VAL A 69 7.63 0.52 2.16
C VAL A 69 6.44 1.26 2.79
N ALA A 70 6.20 2.52 2.41
CA ALA A 70 5.05 3.28 2.90
C ALA A 70 3.75 2.79 2.26
N ALA A 71 2.76 2.44 3.07
CA ALA A 71 1.42 2.10 2.63
C ALA A 71 0.58 3.39 2.50
N LEU A 72 -0.04 3.59 1.34
CA LEU A 72 -0.83 4.77 1.00
C LEU A 72 -2.23 4.38 0.52
N PHE A 73 -3.25 5.13 0.97
CA PHE A 73 -4.57 5.07 0.36
C PHE A 73 -4.58 5.97 -0.88
N CYS A 74 -4.38 5.36 -2.06
CA CYS A 74 -4.09 6.08 -3.30
C CYS A 74 -5.30 6.77 -3.96
N VAL A 75 -6.51 6.49 -3.48
CA VAL A 75 -7.76 7.10 -3.96
C VAL A 75 -8.34 8.11 -2.97
N ASP A 76 -7.54 8.56 -2.01
CA ASP A 76 -7.89 9.64 -1.09
C ASP A 76 -8.08 10.96 -1.88
N PRO A 77 -9.28 11.60 -1.84
CA PRO A 77 -9.54 12.84 -2.57
C PRO A 77 -8.74 14.03 -2.07
N PHE A 78 -8.19 13.98 -0.87
CA PHE A 78 -7.39 15.05 -0.28
C PHE A 78 -5.89 14.85 -0.51
N LEU A 79 -5.49 13.75 -1.16
CA LEU A 79 -4.11 13.44 -1.40
C LEU A 79 -3.49 14.40 -2.43
N ARG A 80 -2.55 15.22 -1.95
CA ARG A 80 -1.70 16.07 -2.78
C ARG A 80 -0.37 15.35 -3.02
N VAL A 81 -0.27 14.67 -4.16
CA VAL A 81 0.90 13.83 -4.51
C VAL A 81 2.25 14.57 -4.39
N PRO A 82 2.42 15.82 -4.87
CA PRO A 82 3.70 16.52 -4.73
C PRO A 82 4.11 16.71 -3.27
N ASP A 83 3.18 17.18 -2.44
CA ASP A 83 3.42 17.45 -1.02
C ASP A 83 3.73 16.15 -0.25
N LEU A 84 2.96 15.08 -0.52
CA LEU A 84 3.23 13.77 0.08
C LEU A 84 4.61 13.25 -0.34
N ALA A 85 4.96 13.35 -1.62
CA ALA A 85 6.25 12.87 -2.12
C ALA A 85 7.42 13.61 -1.47
N GLU A 86 7.33 14.93 -1.30
CA GLU A 86 8.33 15.72 -0.59
C GLU A 86 8.53 15.22 0.85
N VAL A 87 7.43 15.04 1.59
CA VAL A 87 7.45 14.54 2.98
C VAL A 87 8.08 13.14 3.07
N LEU A 88 7.68 12.22 2.19
CA LEU A 88 8.21 10.86 2.16
C LEU A 88 9.71 10.85 1.85
N LEU A 89 10.12 11.63 0.85
CA LEU A 89 11.51 11.68 0.43
C LEU A 89 12.41 12.31 1.49
N ALA A 90 11.94 13.37 2.16
CA ALA A 90 12.63 14.01 3.29
C ALA A 90 12.80 13.06 4.48
N ALA A 91 11.82 12.18 4.72
CA ALA A 91 11.90 11.13 5.74
C ALA A 91 12.74 9.90 5.33
N GLY A 92 13.39 9.92 4.16
CA GLY A 92 14.19 8.81 3.65
C GLY A 92 13.39 7.62 3.10
N LEU A 93 12.06 7.75 3.01
CA LEU A 93 11.21 6.75 2.36
C LEU A 93 11.30 6.94 0.84
N ARG A 94 11.59 5.85 0.13
CA ARG A 94 11.66 5.82 -1.35
C ARG A 94 10.59 4.93 -1.96
N ARG A 95 10.16 3.89 -1.25
CA ARG A 95 9.20 2.90 -1.74
C ARG A 95 7.82 3.15 -1.16
N VAL A 96 6.80 3.06 -2.01
CA VAL A 96 5.38 3.27 -1.64
C VAL A 96 4.52 2.16 -2.21
N ALA A 97 3.39 1.86 -1.57
CA ALA A 97 2.42 0.89 -2.09
C ALA A 97 0.98 1.42 -1.96
N ASN A 98 0.11 1.07 -2.91
CA ASN A 98 -1.34 1.33 -2.86
C ASN A 98 -2.02 0.37 -1.88
N TYR A 99 -1.73 0.51 -0.59
CA TYR A 99 -2.37 -0.23 0.48
C TYR A 99 -2.85 0.73 1.57
N PRO A 100 -4.12 0.67 1.99
CA PRO A 100 -5.17 -0.22 1.52
C PRO A 100 -5.60 0.07 0.08
N SER A 101 -6.19 -0.93 -0.58
CA SER A 101 -6.64 -0.83 -1.97
C SER A 101 -8.16 -1.01 -2.05
N ILE A 102 -8.82 -0.15 -2.84
CA ILE A 102 -10.27 -0.16 -3.05
C ILE A 102 -10.77 -1.43 -3.74
N GLN A 103 -9.87 -2.19 -4.35
CA GLN A 103 -10.16 -3.47 -4.96
C GLN A 103 -10.72 -4.53 -4.00
N THR A 104 -10.46 -4.34 -2.71
CA THR A 104 -10.95 -5.20 -1.65
C THR A 104 -12.41 -4.91 -1.30
N VAL A 105 -12.97 -3.79 -1.77
CA VAL A 105 -14.39 -3.46 -1.64
C VAL A 105 -15.14 -3.96 -2.86
N ASP A 106 -16.01 -4.96 -2.67
CA ASP A 106 -16.76 -5.61 -3.74
C ASP A 106 -18.27 -5.24 -3.73
N GLY A 107 -19.04 -5.95 -4.55
CA GLY A 107 -20.50 -5.85 -4.57
C GLY A 107 -21.04 -4.48 -5.03
N GLU A 108 -22.16 -4.08 -4.43
CA GLU A 108 -22.84 -2.82 -4.74
C GLU A 108 -22.08 -1.58 -4.23
N THR A 109 -21.43 -1.71 -3.08
CA THR A 109 -20.59 -0.66 -2.50
C THR A 109 -19.41 -0.36 -3.40
N GLY A 110 -18.67 -1.38 -3.85
CA GLY A 110 -17.54 -1.21 -4.77
C GLY A 110 -17.96 -0.56 -6.09
N ARG A 111 -19.13 -0.94 -6.65
CA ARG A 111 -19.67 -0.33 -7.87
C ARG A 111 -20.03 1.14 -7.68
N THR A 112 -20.60 1.49 -6.53
CA THR A 112 -20.97 2.88 -6.21
C THR A 112 -19.74 3.76 -6.06
N ILE A 113 -18.72 3.27 -5.36
CA ILE A 113 -17.43 3.94 -5.18
C ILE A 113 -16.74 4.16 -6.53
N ALA A 114 -16.73 3.14 -7.40
CA ALA A 114 -16.20 3.27 -8.76
C ALA A 114 -16.97 4.29 -9.60
N ALA A 115 -18.30 4.36 -9.46
CA ALA A 115 -19.15 5.28 -10.22
C ALA A 115 -18.90 6.76 -9.88
N VAL A 116 -18.38 7.06 -8.68
CA VAL A 116 -18.01 8.43 -8.26
C VAL A 116 -16.54 8.76 -8.48
N GLY A 117 -15.82 7.93 -9.24
CA GLY A 117 -14.43 8.18 -9.66
C GLY A 117 -13.36 7.53 -8.80
N TYR A 118 -13.72 6.80 -7.74
CA TYR A 118 -12.77 6.05 -6.93
C TYR A 118 -12.65 4.62 -7.47
N GLY A 119 -11.72 4.42 -8.40
CA GLY A 119 -11.57 3.13 -9.07
C GLY A 119 -10.13 2.63 -9.11
N PRO A 120 -9.92 1.36 -9.50
CA PRO A 120 -8.59 0.79 -9.66
C PRO A 120 -7.68 1.60 -10.62
N GLN A 121 -8.27 2.27 -11.62
CA GLN A 121 -7.51 3.13 -12.53
C GLN A 121 -6.92 4.35 -11.83
N GLU A 122 -7.63 4.92 -10.84
CA GLU A 122 -7.13 6.06 -10.08
C GLU A 122 -5.97 5.64 -9.17
N GLU A 123 -5.98 4.42 -8.61
CA GLU A 123 -4.82 3.88 -7.90
C GLU A 123 -3.58 3.83 -8.79
N ILE A 124 -3.71 3.29 -10.02
CA ILE A 124 -2.60 3.24 -10.98
C ILE A 124 -2.14 4.66 -11.33
N ALA A 125 -3.06 5.59 -11.60
CA ALA A 125 -2.73 6.98 -11.91
C ALA A 125 -1.97 7.66 -10.77
N THR A 126 -2.37 7.46 -9.52
CA THR A 126 -1.65 7.95 -8.34
C THR A 126 -0.25 7.35 -8.22
N LEU A 127 -0.09 6.04 -8.40
CA LEU A 127 1.23 5.39 -8.37
C LEU A 127 2.16 5.93 -9.47
N LEU A 128 1.63 6.19 -10.68
CA LEU A 128 2.40 6.79 -11.76
C LEU A 128 2.83 8.23 -11.43
N ARG A 129 1.97 9.03 -10.79
CA ARG A 129 2.31 10.36 -10.30
C ARG A 129 3.38 10.31 -9.21
N LEU A 130 3.28 9.38 -8.27
CA LEU A 130 4.30 9.16 -7.23
C LEU A 130 5.64 8.75 -7.85
N ARG A 131 5.64 7.89 -8.87
CA ARG A 131 6.85 7.53 -9.64
C ARG A 131 7.48 8.75 -10.31
N ALA A 132 6.66 9.58 -10.96
CA ALA A 132 7.13 10.81 -11.59
C ALA A 132 7.73 11.80 -10.58
N ALA A 133 7.29 11.75 -9.31
CA ALA A 133 7.85 12.52 -8.21
C ALA A 133 9.11 11.91 -7.57
N GLY A 134 9.64 10.80 -8.11
CA GLY A 134 10.91 10.19 -7.66
C GLY A 134 10.76 9.08 -6.62
N LEU A 135 9.54 8.60 -6.37
CA LEU A 135 9.30 7.41 -5.55
C LEU A 135 9.33 6.13 -6.40
N GLU A 136 9.42 5.00 -5.72
CA GLU A 136 9.43 3.65 -6.29
C GLU A 136 8.14 2.92 -5.90
N PRO A 137 7.11 2.90 -6.77
CA PRO A 137 5.85 2.25 -6.44
C PRO A 137 5.95 0.72 -6.47
N VAL A 138 5.37 0.11 -5.45
CA VAL A 138 5.06 -1.31 -5.31
C VAL A 138 3.56 -1.47 -5.49
N GLY A 139 3.13 -2.24 -6.49
CA GLY A 139 1.71 -2.44 -6.75
C GLY A 139 1.11 -3.50 -5.81
N CYS A 140 0.04 -3.20 -5.11
CA CYS A 140 -0.79 -4.16 -4.39
C CYS A 140 -1.99 -4.52 -5.27
N ALA A 141 -2.25 -5.82 -5.44
CA ALA A 141 -3.30 -6.33 -6.31
C ALA A 141 -4.13 -7.43 -5.65
N ALA A 142 -5.45 -7.25 -5.60
CA ALA A 142 -6.40 -8.27 -5.11
C ALA A 142 -6.87 -9.23 -6.23
N SER A 143 -6.49 -8.97 -7.49
CA SER A 143 -6.90 -9.79 -8.63
C SER A 143 -5.83 -9.86 -9.73
N ALA A 144 -5.84 -10.95 -10.51
CA ALA A 144 -4.92 -11.13 -11.63
C ALA A 144 -5.09 -10.09 -12.73
N GLY A 145 -6.32 -9.64 -12.98
CA GLY A 145 -6.60 -8.60 -13.97
C GLY A 145 -5.90 -7.28 -13.61
N PHE A 146 -5.96 -6.89 -12.34
CA PHE A 146 -5.30 -5.67 -11.91
C PHE A 146 -3.79 -5.79 -11.75
N ALA A 147 -3.30 -6.94 -11.30
CA ALA A 147 -1.87 -7.22 -11.32
C ALA A 147 -1.29 -7.07 -12.75
N ALA A 148 -2.02 -7.54 -13.76
CA ALA A 148 -1.65 -7.33 -15.16
C ALA A 148 -1.72 -5.86 -15.58
N ALA A 149 -2.71 -5.09 -15.10
CA ALA A 149 -2.82 -3.66 -15.37
C ALA A 149 -1.66 -2.86 -14.74
N LEU A 150 -1.29 -3.15 -13.49
CA LEU A 150 -0.11 -2.56 -12.82
C LEU A 150 1.18 -2.88 -13.59
N ALA A 151 1.36 -4.13 -13.99
CA ALA A 151 2.51 -4.54 -14.78
C ALA A 151 2.57 -3.83 -16.14
N ALA A 152 1.43 -3.68 -16.83
CA ALA A 152 1.34 -2.95 -18.09
C ALA A 152 1.66 -1.45 -17.95
N ALA A 153 1.37 -0.86 -16.78
CA ALA A 153 1.78 0.51 -16.43
C ALA A 153 3.26 0.63 -16.01
N GLY A 154 4.01 -0.48 -16.01
CA GLY A 154 5.41 -0.54 -15.60
C GLY A 154 5.59 -0.38 -14.09
N ILE A 155 4.61 -0.80 -13.28
CA ILE A 155 4.70 -0.83 -11.82
C ILE A 155 5.17 -2.22 -11.39
N ALA A 156 6.33 -2.28 -10.74
CA ALA A 156 6.93 -3.50 -10.22
C ALA A 156 7.79 -3.18 -8.98
N PRO A 157 7.85 -4.07 -7.98
CA PRO A 157 7.15 -5.36 -7.90
C PRO A 157 5.64 -5.22 -7.70
N VAL A 158 4.90 -6.31 -7.98
CA VAL A 158 3.46 -6.43 -7.67
C VAL A 158 3.28 -7.48 -6.57
N LEU A 159 2.53 -7.15 -5.54
CA LEU A 159 2.19 -7.96 -4.38
C LEU A 159 0.75 -8.41 -4.45
N ALA A 160 0.49 -9.68 -4.18
CA ALA A 160 -0.86 -10.18 -3.99
C ALA A 160 -1.36 -9.75 -2.60
N ILE A 161 -2.47 -9.04 -2.56
CA ILE A 161 -3.20 -8.76 -1.31
C ILE A 161 -4.37 -9.73 -1.19
N PRO A 162 -4.61 -10.29 0.00
CA PRO A 162 -5.65 -11.28 0.18
C PRO A 162 -7.02 -10.60 0.21
N ALA A 163 -8.08 -11.40 0.01
CA ALA A 163 -9.44 -10.91 0.23
C ALA A 163 -9.66 -10.55 1.71
N LEU A 164 -10.61 -9.64 1.95
CA LEU A 164 -11.03 -9.22 3.28
C LEU A 164 -11.33 -10.41 4.20
N GLY A 165 -10.87 -10.33 5.44
CA GLY A 165 -11.14 -11.34 6.48
C GLY A 165 -10.23 -12.58 6.43
N SER A 166 -9.25 -12.62 5.53
CA SER A 166 -8.27 -13.71 5.45
C SER A 166 -7.26 -13.74 6.60
N GLY A 167 -7.10 -12.62 7.34
CA GLY A 167 -6.14 -12.48 8.43
C GLY A 167 -4.66 -12.57 7.99
N CYS A 168 -4.40 -12.54 6.69
CA CYS A 168 -3.06 -12.69 6.14
C CYS A 168 -2.32 -11.35 6.19
N ARG A 169 -1.18 -11.35 6.89
CA ARG A 169 -0.34 -10.16 7.12
C ARG A 169 0.88 -10.10 6.22
N THR A 170 1.07 -11.14 5.40
CA THR A 170 2.26 -11.32 4.57
C THR A 170 1.85 -11.30 3.11
N PHE A 171 2.31 -10.28 2.40
CA PHE A 171 2.04 -10.10 0.98
C PHE A 171 3.16 -10.73 0.17
N ALA A 172 2.84 -11.79 -0.55
CA ALA A 172 3.76 -12.44 -1.46
C ALA A 172 3.77 -11.73 -2.82
N PRO A 173 4.86 -11.86 -3.60
CA PRO A 173 4.84 -11.45 -5.00
C PRO A 173 3.66 -12.08 -5.72
N PHE A 174 3.04 -11.30 -6.60
CA PHE A 174 1.94 -11.79 -7.40
C PHE A 174 2.44 -12.89 -8.35
N THR A 175 2.04 -14.13 -8.11
CA THR A 175 2.30 -15.25 -9.03
C THR A 175 1.04 -15.51 -9.84
N ARG A 176 1.18 -15.53 -11.17
CA ARG A 176 0.08 -15.92 -12.05
C ARG A 176 -0.14 -17.42 -11.85
N ALA A 177 -1.27 -17.82 -11.28
CA ALA A 177 -1.63 -19.24 -11.24
C ALA A 177 -1.69 -19.78 -12.69
N PRO A 178 -1.16 -20.98 -12.97
CA PRO A 178 -1.31 -21.58 -14.29
C PRO A 178 -2.80 -21.86 -14.52
N PHE A 179 -3.41 -21.19 -15.50
CA PHE A 179 -4.74 -21.55 -15.98
C PHE A 179 -4.65 -22.93 -16.64
N THR A 180 -5.15 -23.97 -15.98
CA THR A 180 -5.58 -25.19 -16.66
C THR A 180 -6.80 -24.84 -17.50
N ARG A 181 -6.68 -24.98 -18.82
CA ARG A 181 -7.81 -24.94 -19.77
C ARG A 181 -8.65 -26.20 -19.64
#